data_AF-A0A7L0ZAK7-F1
#
_entry.id   AF-A0A7L0ZAK7-F1
#
_cell.length_a   1.000
_cell.length_b   1.000
_cell.length_c   1.000
_cell.angle_alpha   90.00
_cell.angle_beta   90.00
_cell.angle_gamma   90.00
#
_symmetry.space_group_name_H-M   'P 1'
#
loop_
_entity.id
_entity.type
_entity.pdbx_description
1 polymer ?
#
loop_
_entity_poly.entity_id
_entity_poly.type
_entity_poly.pdbx_seq_one_letter_code
_entity_poly.pdbx_strand_id
1 'polypeptide(L)'
;MDSDLEEHLRAAFRDKLRLLLTVPARDAATLLPSTRVLLKRREVAEVGQALQSRREEFRRRMERLAQRREQLARREEEQRDVVLKYDAFLQERARAAAQGAEAARLHRELEGLLQHRERLARRLRSLRRFGDYLRDALAGMGQFQDVPAMLVHFGVLAEARAALAQEAEAGQERLAQGRARLQRYQEEMSTELLGTKGELAQLHMRLEAARQDVLQWESCWAHVQSTATQKTLLLGQIKLAVLNLFQLCTAQLRIPMDVALEDTEAQLDMLLLCMQGLTDICA
;
A
#
# COMPACT_ATOMS: atom_id res chain seq x y z
N MET A 1 -78.91 -28.29 -4.03
CA MET A 1 -79.65 -29.21 -4.92
C MET A 1 -80.67 -30.06 -4.17
N ASP A 2 -80.50 -30.31 -2.86
CA ASP A 2 -81.47 -31.11 -2.08
C ASP A 2 -82.75 -30.35 -1.67
N SER A 3 -82.69 -29.02 -1.51
CA SER A 3 -83.87 -28.20 -1.17
C SER A 3 -84.93 -28.13 -2.27
N ASP A 4 -84.53 -28.16 -3.56
CA ASP A 4 -85.48 -28.16 -4.69
C ASP A 4 -86.30 -29.46 -4.78
N LEU A 5 -85.68 -30.57 -4.39
CA LEU A 5 -86.34 -31.88 -4.36
C LEU A 5 -87.31 -31.97 -3.18
N GLU A 6 -86.93 -31.44 -2.00
CA GLU A 6 -87.83 -31.34 -0.85
C GLU A 6 -89.02 -30.41 -1.10
N GLU A 7 -88.82 -29.27 -1.77
CA GLU A 7 -89.90 -28.36 -2.15
C GLU A 7 -90.85 -28.99 -3.18
N HIS A 8 -90.32 -29.68 -4.19
CA HIS A 8 -91.14 -30.43 -5.16
C HIS A 8 -91.96 -31.54 -4.49
N LEU A 9 -91.37 -32.27 -3.55
CA LEU A 9 -92.09 -33.32 -2.83
C LEU A 9 -93.15 -32.74 -1.89
N ARG A 10 -92.84 -31.63 -1.17
CA ARG A 10 -93.82 -30.93 -0.32
C ARG A 10 -94.99 -30.35 -1.13
N ALA A 11 -94.71 -29.79 -2.31
CA ALA A 11 -95.75 -29.31 -3.24
C ALA A 11 -96.63 -30.46 -3.73
N ALA A 12 -96.02 -31.58 -4.16
CA ALA A 12 -96.75 -32.75 -4.63
C ALA A 12 -97.62 -33.41 -3.54
N PHE A 13 -97.19 -33.37 -2.26
CA PHE A 13 -97.99 -33.84 -1.13
C PHE A 13 -99.12 -32.87 -0.75
N ARG A 14 -98.89 -31.55 -0.81
CA ARG A 14 -99.95 -30.54 -0.60
C ARG A 14 -101.05 -30.63 -1.66
N ASP A 15 -100.69 -30.87 -2.91
CA ASP A 15 -101.67 -31.04 -4.00
C ASP A 15 -102.47 -32.35 -3.85
N LYS A 16 -101.82 -33.44 -3.41
CA LYS A 16 -102.53 -34.69 -3.08
C LYS A 16 -103.48 -34.55 -1.89
N LEU A 17 -103.13 -33.77 -0.87
CA LEU A 17 -104.01 -33.50 0.28
C LEU A 17 -105.18 -32.58 -0.08
N ARG A 18 -104.97 -31.57 -0.94
CA ARG A 18 -106.06 -30.73 -1.48
C ARG A 18 -107.06 -31.55 -2.29
N LEU A 19 -106.59 -32.49 -3.11
CA LEU A 19 -107.44 -33.39 -3.90
C LEU A 19 -108.27 -34.37 -3.05
N LEU A 20 -107.84 -34.68 -1.81
CA LEU A 20 -108.62 -35.53 -0.89
C LEU A 20 -109.65 -34.72 -0.06
N LEU A 21 -109.40 -33.43 0.20
CA LEU A 21 -110.26 -32.57 1.02
C LEU A 21 -111.36 -31.84 0.21
N THR A 22 -111.26 -31.81 -1.12
CA THR A 22 -112.22 -31.16 -2.04
C THR A 22 -113.03 -32.16 -2.87
N VAL A 23 -113.46 -33.25 -2.24
CA VAL A 23 -114.56 -34.07 -2.77
C VAL A 23 -115.88 -33.61 -2.12
N PRO A 24 -116.84 -33.05 -2.88
CA PRO A 24 -118.10 -32.58 -2.31
C PRO A 24 -118.94 -33.77 -1.82
N ALA A 25 -119.24 -33.80 -0.53
CA ALA A 25 -120.06 -34.80 0.14
C ALA A 25 -121.57 -34.71 -0.20
N ARG A 26 -121.98 -34.15 -1.36
CA ARG A 26 -123.38 -33.81 -1.64
C ARG A 26 -124.14 -34.58 -2.72
N ASP A 27 -123.52 -35.53 -3.41
CA ASP A 27 -124.28 -36.52 -4.23
C ASP A 27 -124.23 -37.93 -3.63
N ALA A 28 -123.80 -38.02 -2.37
CA ALA A 28 -123.58 -39.28 -1.67
C ALA A 28 -124.86 -39.84 -1.02
N ALA A 29 -125.98 -39.11 -1.03
CA ALA A 29 -127.16 -39.41 -0.21
C ALA A 29 -128.35 -40.08 -0.93
N THR A 30 -128.28 -40.35 -2.24
CA THR A 30 -129.46 -40.83 -3.01
C THR A 30 -129.25 -42.13 -3.81
N LEU A 31 -128.13 -42.86 -3.64
CA LEU A 31 -127.84 -44.06 -4.46
C LEU A 31 -127.45 -45.29 -3.60
N LEU A 32 -128.03 -46.47 -3.92
CA LEU A 32 -127.90 -47.73 -3.19
C LEU A 32 -126.42 -48.20 -3.02
N PRO A 33 -126.05 -48.86 -1.91
CA PRO A 33 -124.68 -49.34 -1.61
C PRO A 33 -123.96 -50.07 -2.75
N SER A 34 -124.71 -50.73 -3.63
CA SER A 34 -124.23 -51.48 -4.80
C SER A 34 -123.53 -50.61 -5.85
N THR A 35 -123.89 -49.33 -6.01
CA THR A 35 -123.27 -48.43 -7.02
C THR A 35 -121.96 -47.80 -6.56
N ARG A 36 -121.78 -47.56 -5.25
CA ARG A 36 -120.52 -47.05 -4.67
C ARG A 36 -119.35 -48.04 -4.81
N VAL A 37 -119.62 -49.34 -4.63
CA VAL A 37 -118.61 -50.39 -4.81
C VAL A 37 -118.16 -50.47 -6.27
N LEU A 38 -119.07 -50.28 -7.23
CA LEU A 38 -118.73 -50.29 -8.65
C LEU A 38 -117.89 -49.07 -9.06
N LEU A 39 -118.20 -47.87 -8.55
CA LEU A 39 -117.39 -46.68 -8.83
C LEU A 39 -115.99 -46.78 -8.21
N LYS A 40 -115.87 -47.27 -6.96
CA LYS A 40 -114.54 -47.50 -6.36
C LYS A 40 -113.76 -48.61 -7.05
N ARG A 41 -114.41 -49.66 -7.55
CA ARG A 41 -113.76 -50.68 -8.40
C ARG A 41 -113.29 -50.10 -9.73
N ARG A 42 -114.05 -49.18 -10.32
CA ARG A 42 -113.66 -48.46 -11.54
C ARG A 42 -112.48 -47.53 -11.31
N GLU A 43 -112.48 -46.73 -10.23
CA GLU A 43 -111.34 -45.89 -9.86
C GLU A 43 -110.08 -46.72 -9.57
N VAL A 44 -110.20 -47.85 -8.87
CA VAL A 44 -109.08 -48.77 -8.63
C VAL A 44 -108.57 -49.39 -9.93
N ALA A 45 -109.45 -49.70 -10.88
CA ALA A 45 -109.07 -50.18 -12.20
C ALA A 45 -108.38 -49.10 -13.04
N GLU A 46 -108.87 -47.86 -13.03
CA GLU A 46 -108.29 -46.72 -13.74
C GLU A 46 -106.92 -46.32 -13.16
N VAL A 47 -106.79 -46.26 -11.82
CA VAL A 47 -105.50 -46.03 -11.15
C VAL A 47 -104.55 -47.21 -11.36
N GLY A 48 -105.06 -48.44 -11.39
CA GLY A 48 -104.30 -49.65 -11.72
C GLY A 48 -103.71 -49.59 -13.14
N GLN A 49 -104.52 -49.19 -14.12
CA GLN A 49 -104.07 -48.98 -15.50
C GLN A 49 -103.06 -47.83 -15.61
N ALA A 50 -103.29 -46.70 -14.93
CA ALA A 50 -102.34 -45.57 -14.91
C ALA A 50 -101.01 -45.91 -14.23
N LEU A 51 -101.03 -46.80 -13.22
CA LEU A 51 -99.81 -47.30 -12.59
C LEU A 51 -99.07 -48.29 -13.50
N GLN A 52 -99.79 -49.14 -14.23
CA GLN A 52 -99.22 -50.03 -15.23
C GLN A 52 -98.56 -49.24 -16.36
N SER A 53 -99.22 -48.23 -16.93
CA SER A 53 -98.63 -47.38 -17.97
C SER A 53 -97.37 -46.65 -17.47
N ARG A 54 -97.37 -46.10 -16.25
CA ARG A 54 -96.18 -45.50 -15.63
C ARG A 54 -95.05 -46.51 -15.38
N ARG A 55 -95.37 -47.74 -14.98
CA ARG A 55 -94.38 -48.81 -14.81
C ARG A 55 -93.76 -49.20 -16.15
N GLU A 56 -94.56 -49.29 -17.21
CA GLU A 56 -94.08 -49.56 -18.57
C GLU A 56 -93.22 -48.42 -19.12
N GLU A 57 -93.61 -47.16 -18.90
CA GLU A 57 -92.80 -45.99 -19.25
C GLU A 57 -91.47 -45.96 -18.49
N PHE A 58 -91.49 -46.25 -17.19
CA PHE A 58 -90.28 -46.36 -16.38
C PHE A 58 -89.39 -47.51 -16.87
N ARG A 59 -89.98 -48.66 -17.22
CA ARG A 59 -89.27 -49.81 -17.79
C ARG A 59 -88.59 -49.44 -19.12
N ARG A 60 -89.33 -48.80 -20.04
CA ARG A 60 -88.79 -48.31 -21.33
C ARG A 60 -87.68 -47.27 -21.13
N ARG A 61 -87.80 -46.39 -20.13
CA ARG A 61 -86.73 -45.42 -19.78
C ARG A 61 -85.49 -46.12 -19.24
N MET A 62 -85.66 -47.11 -18.36
CA MET A 62 -84.57 -47.92 -17.83
C MET A 62 -83.85 -48.72 -18.92
N GLU A 63 -84.58 -49.30 -19.87
CA GLU A 63 -84.02 -50.00 -21.03
C GLU A 63 -83.19 -49.05 -21.92
N ARG A 64 -83.70 -47.85 -22.21
CA ARG A 64 -82.94 -46.83 -22.97
C ARG A 64 -81.68 -46.38 -22.24
N LEU A 65 -81.72 -46.23 -20.92
CA LEU A 65 -80.56 -45.88 -20.10
C LEU A 65 -79.53 -47.02 -20.07
N ALA A 66 -79.99 -48.27 -19.97
CA ALA A 66 -79.13 -49.44 -20.03
C ALA A 66 -78.40 -49.53 -21.39
N GLN A 67 -79.14 -49.35 -22.49
CA GLN A 67 -78.57 -49.31 -23.84
C GLN A 67 -77.56 -48.16 -23.99
N ARG A 68 -77.87 -46.97 -23.47
CA ARG A 68 -76.94 -45.82 -23.52
C ARG A 68 -75.69 -46.06 -22.69
N ARG A 69 -75.80 -46.70 -21.51
CA ARG A 69 -74.65 -47.11 -20.69
C ARG A 69 -73.78 -48.11 -21.43
N GLU A 70 -74.37 -49.10 -22.08
CA GLU A 70 -73.63 -50.10 -22.85
C GLU A 70 -72.92 -49.48 -24.06
N GLN A 71 -73.59 -48.55 -24.77
CA GLN A 71 -72.96 -47.79 -25.87
C GLN A 71 -71.80 -46.91 -25.39
N LEU A 72 -71.92 -46.28 -24.22
CA LEU A 72 -70.85 -45.49 -23.64
C LEU A 72 -69.67 -46.37 -23.20
N ALA A 73 -69.94 -47.52 -22.58
CA ALA A 73 -68.90 -48.47 -22.19
C ALA A 73 -68.10 -48.96 -23.41
N ARG A 74 -68.77 -49.32 -24.51
CA ARG A 74 -68.09 -49.72 -25.76
C ARG A 74 -67.22 -48.59 -26.33
N ARG A 75 -67.74 -47.34 -26.34
CA ARG A 75 -66.96 -46.17 -26.80
C ARG A 75 -65.77 -45.86 -25.90
N GLU A 76 -65.91 -46.04 -24.59
CA GLU A 76 -64.79 -45.91 -23.65
C GLU A 76 -63.72 -46.97 -23.92
N GLU A 77 -64.10 -48.22 -24.15
CA GLU A 77 -63.16 -49.31 -24.50
C GLU A 77 -62.43 -49.02 -25.82
N GLU A 78 -63.16 -48.59 -26.86
CA GLU A 78 -62.56 -48.17 -28.14
C GLU A 78 -61.57 -47.01 -27.96
N GLN A 79 -61.88 -46.05 -27.08
CA GLN A 79 -60.99 -44.92 -26.79
C GLN A 79 -59.79 -45.31 -25.92
N ARG A 80 -59.95 -46.27 -25.00
CA ARG A 80 -58.84 -46.78 -24.15
C ARG A 80 -57.70 -47.33 -25.01
N ASP A 81 -58.02 -48.10 -26.04
CA ASP A 81 -57.00 -48.65 -26.95
C ASP A 81 -56.24 -47.55 -27.70
N VAL A 82 -56.91 -46.46 -28.08
CA VAL A 82 -56.28 -45.32 -28.75
C VAL A 82 -55.41 -44.54 -27.77
N VAL A 83 -55.86 -44.34 -26.53
CA VAL A 83 -55.09 -43.67 -25.48
C VAL A 83 -53.83 -44.47 -25.15
N LEU A 84 -53.93 -45.79 -24.99
CA LEU A 84 -52.77 -46.65 -24.73
C LEU A 84 -51.75 -46.61 -25.87
N LYS A 85 -52.20 -46.60 -27.13
CA LYS A 85 -51.31 -46.44 -28.30
C LYS A 85 -50.65 -45.06 -28.32
N TYR A 86 -51.38 -44.02 -27.96
CA TYR A 86 -50.85 -42.66 -27.88
C TYR A 86 -49.84 -42.50 -26.74
N ASP A 87 -50.13 -43.07 -25.57
CA ASP A 87 -49.23 -43.08 -24.41
C ASP A 87 -47.95 -43.86 -24.72
N ALA A 88 -48.06 -45.02 -25.38
CA ALA A 88 -46.89 -45.78 -25.85
C ALA A 88 -46.04 -44.96 -26.84
N PHE A 89 -46.67 -44.28 -27.79
CA PHE A 89 -45.98 -43.39 -28.73
C PHE A 89 -45.29 -42.21 -28.03
N LEU A 90 -45.95 -41.59 -27.04
CA LEU A 90 -45.36 -40.52 -26.23
C LEU A 90 -44.18 -41.02 -25.40
N GLN A 91 -44.26 -42.22 -24.82
CA GLN A 91 -43.15 -42.84 -24.09
C GLN A 91 -41.97 -43.13 -25.00
N GLU A 92 -42.19 -43.68 -26.20
CA GLU A 92 -41.13 -43.91 -27.17
C GLU A 92 -40.49 -42.60 -27.64
N ARG A 93 -41.29 -41.57 -27.89
CA ARG A 93 -40.79 -40.23 -28.26
C ARG A 93 -40.00 -39.59 -27.12
N ALA A 94 -40.43 -39.75 -25.87
CA ALA A 94 -39.70 -39.26 -24.70
C ALA A 94 -38.37 -40.00 -24.51
N ARG A 95 -38.33 -41.31 -24.72
CA ARG A 95 -37.09 -42.11 -24.71
C ARG A 95 -36.14 -41.68 -25.81
N ALA A 96 -36.63 -41.49 -27.04
CA ALA A 96 -35.83 -41.00 -28.15
C ALA A 96 -35.29 -39.58 -27.89
N ALA A 97 -36.09 -38.71 -27.28
CA ALA A 97 -35.66 -37.36 -26.89
C ALA A 97 -34.60 -37.40 -25.76
N ALA A 98 -34.75 -38.28 -24.78
CA ALA A 98 -33.77 -38.46 -23.70
C ALA A 98 -32.42 -38.97 -24.26
N GLN A 99 -32.46 -40.00 -25.11
CA GLN A 99 -31.27 -40.51 -25.81
C GLN A 99 -30.62 -39.44 -26.69
N GLY A 100 -31.42 -38.62 -27.40
CA GLY A 100 -30.91 -37.50 -28.18
C GLY A 100 -30.26 -36.41 -27.31
N ALA A 101 -30.82 -36.12 -26.14
CA ALA A 101 -30.26 -35.16 -25.19
C ALA A 101 -28.96 -35.68 -24.55
N GLU A 102 -28.90 -36.96 -24.20
CA GLU A 102 -27.70 -37.62 -23.70
C GLU A 102 -26.61 -37.65 -24.76
N ALA A 103 -26.94 -38.03 -26.00
CA ALA A 103 -26.02 -37.94 -27.13
C ALA A 103 -25.50 -36.50 -27.30
N ALA A 104 -26.37 -35.48 -27.29
CA ALA A 104 -25.95 -34.09 -27.41
C ALA A 104 -25.04 -33.62 -26.25
N ARG A 105 -25.26 -34.09 -25.02
CA ARG A 105 -24.37 -33.80 -23.87
C ARG A 105 -22.99 -34.41 -24.09
N LEU A 106 -22.92 -35.68 -24.46
CA LEU A 106 -21.67 -36.38 -24.74
C LEU A 106 -20.90 -35.73 -25.90
N HIS A 107 -21.59 -35.27 -26.95
CA HIS A 107 -20.93 -34.54 -28.05
C HIS A 107 -20.29 -33.23 -27.58
N ARG A 108 -20.97 -32.45 -26.73
CA ARG A 108 -20.40 -31.21 -26.17
C ARG A 108 -19.19 -31.49 -25.27
N GLU A 109 -19.24 -32.56 -24.47
CA GLU A 109 -18.12 -32.97 -23.64
C GLU A 109 -16.91 -33.39 -24.50
N LEU A 110 -17.14 -34.18 -25.56
CA LEU A 110 -16.12 -34.56 -26.51
C LEU A 110 -15.50 -33.33 -27.20
N GLU A 111 -16.31 -32.37 -27.64
CA GLU A 111 -15.83 -31.10 -28.21
C GLU A 111 -14.97 -30.32 -27.21
N GLY A 112 -15.39 -30.23 -25.94
CA GLY A 112 -14.61 -29.58 -24.88
C GLY A 112 -13.26 -30.26 -24.64
N LEU A 113 -13.22 -31.60 -24.61
CA LEU A 113 -11.99 -32.37 -24.48
C LEU A 113 -11.06 -32.20 -25.68
N LEU A 114 -11.60 -32.17 -26.90
CA LEU A 114 -10.81 -31.93 -28.11
C LEU A 114 -10.18 -30.54 -28.09
N GLN A 115 -10.93 -29.51 -27.70
CA GLN A 115 -10.39 -28.15 -27.55
C GLN A 115 -9.30 -28.08 -26.47
N HIS A 116 -9.47 -28.78 -25.34
CA HIS A 116 -8.46 -28.84 -24.30
C HIS A 116 -7.17 -29.52 -24.80
N ARG A 117 -7.32 -30.64 -25.50
CA ARG A 117 -6.20 -31.36 -26.14
C ARG A 117 -5.47 -30.47 -27.15
N GLU A 118 -6.19 -29.70 -27.96
CA GLU A 118 -5.58 -28.75 -28.88
C GLU A 118 -4.78 -27.65 -28.17
N ARG A 119 -5.33 -27.08 -27.09
CA ARG A 119 -4.62 -26.07 -26.28
C ARG A 119 -3.33 -26.63 -25.71
N LEU A 120 -3.37 -27.84 -25.16
CA LEU A 120 -2.18 -28.54 -24.66
C LEU A 120 -1.19 -28.82 -25.80
N ALA A 121 -1.66 -29.29 -26.95
CA ALA A 121 -0.81 -29.54 -28.11
C ALA A 121 -0.15 -28.26 -28.65
N ARG A 122 -0.80 -27.10 -28.56
CA ARG A 122 -0.21 -25.80 -28.90
C ARG A 122 0.89 -25.42 -27.89
N ARG A 123 0.64 -25.58 -26.59
CA ARG A 123 1.64 -25.35 -25.52
C ARG A 123 2.85 -26.27 -25.66
N LEU A 124 2.65 -27.55 -25.94
CA LEU A 124 3.73 -28.50 -26.19
C LEU A 124 4.53 -28.12 -27.44
N ARG A 125 3.86 -27.69 -28.52
CA ARG A 125 4.54 -27.19 -29.72
C ARG A 125 5.39 -25.95 -29.45
N SER A 126 4.92 -25.00 -28.63
CA SER A 126 5.73 -23.84 -28.25
C SER A 126 6.92 -24.23 -27.38
N LEU A 127 6.75 -25.18 -26.45
CA LEU A 127 7.81 -25.65 -25.56
C LEU A 127 8.86 -26.52 -26.27
N ARG A 128 8.48 -27.18 -27.37
CA ARG A 128 9.36 -28.04 -28.16
C ARG A 128 10.63 -27.31 -28.63
N ARG A 129 10.50 -26.05 -29.04
CA ARG A 129 11.64 -25.22 -29.48
C ARG A 129 12.71 -25.07 -28.38
N PHE A 130 12.29 -24.90 -27.13
CA PHE A 130 13.21 -24.82 -26.00
C PHE A 130 13.82 -26.18 -25.68
N GLY A 131 13.05 -27.26 -25.79
CA GLY A 131 13.57 -28.62 -25.64
C GLY A 131 14.59 -28.99 -26.72
N ASP A 132 14.36 -28.59 -27.97
CA ASP A 132 15.30 -28.75 -29.08
C ASP A 132 16.60 -27.96 -28.80
N TYR A 133 16.49 -26.68 -28.44
CA TYR A 133 17.63 -25.85 -28.06
C TYR A 133 18.45 -26.43 -26.90
N LEU A 134 17.78 -26.93 -25.85
CA LEU A 134 18.47 -27.54 -24.70
C LEU A 134 19.17 -28.84 -25.07
N ARG A 135 18.62 -29.62 -26.01
CA ARG A 135 19.28 -30.81 -26.55
C ARG A 135 20.49 -30.45 -27.41
N ASP A 136 20.38 -29.41 -28.24
CA ASP A 136 21.50 -28.92 -29.04
C ASP A 136 22.62 -28.38 -28.14
N ALA A 137 22.27 -27.64 -27.08
CA ALA A 137 23.21 -27.16 -26.08
C ALA A 137 23.88 -28.32 -25.32
N LEU A 138 23.11 -29.35 -24.92
CA LEU A 138 23.64 -30.56 -24.30
C LEU A 138 24.63 -31.27 -25.22
N ALA A 139 24.29 -31.43 -26.51
CA ALA A 139 25.14 -32.05 -27.51
C ALA A 139 26.41 -31.23 -27.78
N GLY A 140 26.30 -29.90 -27.82
CA GLY A 140 27.43 -29.00 -28.03
C GLY A 140 28.41 -28.96 -26.85
N MET A 141 27.92 -29.13 -25.61
CA MET A 141 28.77 -29.14 -24.42
C MET A 141 29.39 -30.52 -24.13
N GLY A 142 28.68 -31.62 -24.41
CA GLY A 142 29.20 -33.00 -24.26
C GLY A 142 29.58 -33.43 -22.84
N GLN A 143 29.34 -32.58 -21.82
CA GLN A 143 29.79 -32.77 -20.43
C GLN A 143 28.69 -33.30 -19.49
N PHE A 144 27.43 -33.24 -19.91
CA PHE A 144 26.28 -33.63 -19.08
C PHE A 144 25.58 -34.84 -19.68
N GLN A 145 25.04 -35.71 -18.81
CA GLN A 145 24.32 -36.91 -19.22
C GLN A 145 22.91 -36.59 -19.74
N ASP A 146 22.24 -35.61 -19.12
CA ASP A 146 20.89 -35.19 -19.48
C ASP A 146 20.66 -33.68 -19.26
N VAL A 147 19.57 -33.17 -19.84
CA VAL A 147 19.18 -31.75 -19.72
C VAL A 147 18.91 -31.36 -18.26
N PRO A 148 18.22 -32.18 -17.42
CA PRO A 148 18.05 -31.87 -16.00
C PRO A 148 19.36 -31.70 -15.23
N ALA A 149 20.35 -32.60 -15.37
CA ALA A 149 21.64 -32.44 -14.69
C ALA A 149 22.37 -31.17 -15.13
N MET A 150 22.32 -30.84 -16.43
CA MET A 150 22.85 -29.58 -16.96
C MET A 150 22.18 -28.37 -16.31
N LEU A 151 20.84 -28.36 -16.22
CA LEU A 151 20.09 -27.26 -15.61
C LEU A 151 20.36 -27.12 -14.11
N VAL A 152 20.52 -28.22 -13.37
CA VAL A 152 20.91 -28.17 -11.95
C VAL A 152 22.28 -27.53 -11.79
N HIS A 153 23.25 -27.92 -12.61
CA HIS A 153 24.59 -27.32 -12.58
C HIS A 153 24.56 -25.81 -12.86
N PHE A 154 23.83 -25.39 -13.90
CA PHE A 154 23.67 -23.97 -14.20
C PHE A 154 22.87 -23.21 -13.14
N GLY A 155 21.92 -23.88 -12.47
CA GLY A 155 21.21 -23.33 -11.32
C GLY A 155 22.17 -22.99 -10.19
N VAL A 156 23.01 -23.95 -9.78
CA VAL A 156 24.05 -23.74 -8.76
C VAL A 156 25.03 -22.65 -9.18
N LEU A 157 25.46 -22.62 -10.44
CA LEU A 157 26.34 -21.55 -10.95
C LEU A 157 25.67 -20.18 -10.91
N ALA A 158 24.37 -20.09 -11.23
CA ALA A 158 23.62 -18.84 -11.17
C ALA A 158 23.47 -18.34 -9.73
N GLU A 159 23.19 -19.24 -8.78
CA GLU A 159 23.16 -18.94 -7.35
C GLU A 159 24.53 -18.48 -6.84
N ALA A 160 25.60 -19.21 -7.18
CA ALA A 160 26.97 -18.84 -6.82
C ALA A 160 27.35 -17.47 -7.40
N ARG A 161 26.98 -17.19 -8.66
CA ARG A 161 27.20 -15.88 -9.27
C ARG A 161 26.43 -14.77 -8.54
N ALA A 162 25.19 -15.04 -8.12
CA ALA A 162 24.39 -14.08 -7.36
C ALA A 162 25.01 -13.79 -5.98
N ALA A 163 25.48 -14.82 -5.28
CA ALA A 163 26.17 -14.66 -4.00
C ALA A 163 27.48 -13.85 -4.15
N LEU A 164 28.31 -14.19 -5.15
CA LEU A 164 29.53 -13.44 -5.45
C LEU A 164 29.25 -11.98 -5.83
N ALA A 165 28.17 -11.71 -6.57
CA ALA A 165 27.77 -10.35 -6.90
C ALA A 165 27.40 -9.55 -5.64
N GLN A 166 26.65 -10.15 -4.71
CA GLN A 166 26.31 -9.50 -3.43
C GLN A 166 27.55 -9.23 -2.58
N GLU A 167 28.49 -10.18 -2.50
CA GLU A 167 29.75 -9.97 -1.80
C GLU A 167 30.60 -8.88 -2.45
N ALA A 168 30.62 -8.81 -3.78
CA ALA A 168 31.32 -7.77 -4.51
C ALA A 168 30.70 -6.38 -4.26
N GLU A 169 29.37 -6.26 -4.28
CA GLU A 169 28.66 -5.02 -3.93
C GLU A 169 28.96 -4.60 -2.49
N ALA A 170 28.84 -5.51 -1.52
CA ALA A 170 29.19 -5.24 -0.12
C ALA A 170 30.67 -4.83 0.04
N GLY A 171 31.58 -5.45 -0.73
CA GLY A 171 32.98 -5.07 -0.79
C GLY A 171 33.18 -3.65 -1.33
N GLN A 172 32.49 -3.29 -2.41
CA GLN A 172 32.52 -1.95 -2.99
C GLN A 172 31.99 -0.90 -2.01
N GLU A 173 30.91 -1.18 -1.28
CA GLU A 173 30.39 -0.29 -0.24
C GLU A 173 31.40 -0.07 0.88
N ARG A 174 32.05 -1.13 1.37
CA ARG A 174 33.12 -1.02 2.39
C ARG A 174 34.29 -0.17 1.89
N LEU A 175 34.70 -0.35 0.63
CA LEU A 175 35.75 0.46 0.01
C LEU A 175 35.32 1.92 -0.14
N ALA A 176 34.08 2.19 -0.55
CA ALA A 176 33.53 3.54 -0.65
C ALA A 176 33.48 4.23 0.72
N GLN A 177 33.03 3.52 1.76
CA GLN A 177 33.06 4.00 3.15
C GLN A 177 34.49 4.29 3.63
N GLY A 178 35.44 3.40 3.34
CA GLY A 178 36.85 3.59 3.66
C GLY A 178 37.45 4.83 2.99
N ARG A 179 37.15 5.03 1.70
CA ARG A 179 37.57 6.23 0.93
C ARG A 179 36.96 7.51 1.50
N ALA A 180 35.67 7.49 1.84
CA ALA A 180 35.00 8.64 2.45
C ALA A 180 35.60 8.99 3.82
N ARG A 181 35.94 7.99 4.65
CA ARG A 181 36.63 8.22 5.92
C ARG A 181 38.02 8.83 5.71
N LEU A 182 38.79 8.30 4.76
CA LEU A 182 40.11 8.84 4.44
C LEU A 182 40.04 10.29 3.96
N GLN A 183 39.07 10.62 3.11
CA GLN A 183 38.85 12.00 2.65
C GLN A 183 38.53 12.93 3.81
N ARG A 184 37.65 12.53 4.73
CA ARG A 184 37.35 13.33 5.94
C ARG A 184 38.60 13.57 6.78
N TYR A 185 39.38 12.53 7.05
CA TYR A 185 40.64 12.69 7.79
C TYR A 185 41.63 13.62 7.07
N GLN A 186 41.70 13.55 5.74
CA GLN A 186 42.56 14.45 4.96
C GLN A 186 42.08 15.91 5.04
N GLU A 187 40.77 16.14 4.97
CA GLU A 187 40.18 17.46 5.12
C GLU A 187 40.42 18.01 6.53
N GLU A 188 40.13 17.23 7.57
CA GLU A 188 40.38 17.58 8.98
C GLU A 188 41.85 17.93 9.21
N MET A 189 42.78 17.05 8.83
CA MET A 189 44.22 17.32 8.93
C MET A 189 44.66 18.56 8.15
N SER A 190 44.07 18.80 6.98
CA SER A 190 44.36 20.01 6.19
C SER A 190 43.87 21.27 6.90
N THR A 191 42.69 21.23 7.52
CA THR A 191 42.17 22.36 8.30
C THR A 191 43.01 22.63 9.54
N GLU A 192 43.44 21.60 10.26
CA GLU A 192 44.34 21.74 11.42
C GLU A 192 45.72 22.28 11.01
N LEU A 193 46.27 21.79 9.90
CA LEU A 193 47.53 22.29 9.35
C LEU A 193 47.42 23.77 8.94
N LEU A 194 46.28 24.19 8.38
CA LEU A 194 46.03 25.59 8.05
C LEU A 194 45.90 26.44 9.31
N GLY A 195 45.21 25.93 10.34
CA GLY A 195 45.09 26.59 11.65
C GLY A 195 46.45 26.82 12.30
N THR A 196 47.26 25.77 12.44
CA THR A 196 48.62 25.86 13.02
C THR A 196 49.55 26.75 12.21
N LYS A 197 49.49 26.72 10.86
CA LYS A 197 50.23 27.67 10.01
C LYS A 197 49.79 29.12 10.24
N GLY A 198 48.49 29.34 10.43
CA GLY A 198 47.93 30.64 10.76
C GLY A 198 48.47 31.16 12.11
N GLU A 199 48.46 30.32 13.15
CA GLU A 199 49.03 30.64 14.45
C GLU A 199 50.53 30.94 14.38
N LEU A 200 51.28 30.14 13.63
CA LEU A 200 52.71 30.35 13.42
C LEU A 200 52.99 31.69 12.74
N ALA A 201 52.20 32.05 11.72
CA ALA A 201 52.31 33.35 11.06
C ALA A 201 52.00 34.50 12.02
N GLN A 202 50.98 34.37 12.88
CA GLN A 202 50.66 35.38 13.90
C GLN A 202 51.78 35.55 14.94
N LEU A 203 52.34 34.44 15.42
CA LEU A 203 53.47 34.49 16.36
C LEU A 203 54.72 35.10 15.71
N HIS A 204 54.98 34.77 14.45
CA HIS A 204 56.08 35.37 13.70
C HIS A 204 55.91 36.88 13.53
N MET A 205 54.71 37.34 13.18
CA MET A 205 54.40 38.78 13.10
C MET A 205 54.61 39.50 14.44
N ARG A 206 54.21 38.88 15.56
CA ARG A 206 54.45 39.43 16.91
C ARG A 206 55.93 39.49 17.25
N LEU A 207 56.69 38.45 16.89
CA LEU A 207 58.14 38.42 17.10
C LEU A 207 58.83 39.54 16.31
N GLU A 208 58.49 39.71 15.04
CA GLU A 208 59.07 40.76 14.20
C GLU A 208 58.70 42.17 14.71
N ALA A 209 57.46 42.38 15.17
CA ALA A 209 57.07 43.64 15.81
C ALA A 209 57.91 43.92 17.08
N ALA A 210 58.05 42.93 17.96
CA ALA A 210 58.87 43.08 19.17
C ALA A 210 60.36 43.33 18.84
N ARG A 211 60.90 42.68 17.79
CA ARG A 211 62.26 42.95 17.31
C ARG A 211 62.43 44.37 16.81
N GLN A 212 61.44 44.89 16.06
CA GLN A 212 61.44 46.27 15.60
C GLN A 212 61.43 47.25 16.78
N ASP A 213 60.60 47.01 17.80
CA ASP A 213 60.57 47.85 19.00
C ASP A 213 61.91 47.82 19.73
N VAL A 214 62.52 46.65 19.91
CA VAL A 214 63.85 46.52 20.54
C VAL A 214 64.89 47.33 19.76
N LEU A 215 64.95 47.21 18.44
CA LEU A 215 65.87 47.97 17.61
C LEU A 215 65.68 49.49 17.74
N GLN A 216 64.42 49.95 17.84
CA GLN A 216 64.12 51.37 18.08
C GLN A 216 64.65 51.82 19.44
N TRP A 217 64.42 51.06 20.50
CA TRP A 217 64.91 51.40 21.84
C TRP A 217 66.43 51.34 21.95
N GLU A 218 67.08 50.37 21.29
CA GLU A 218 68.54 50.29 21.21
C GLU A 218 69.12 51.52 20.50
N SER A 219 68.49 51.97 19.41
CA SER A 219 68.89 53.19 18.70
C SER A 219 68.74 54.44 19.57
N CYS A 220 67.60 54.59 20.26
CA CYS A 220 67.37 55.67 21.22
C CYS A 220 68.40 55.65 22.36
N TRP A 221 68.68 54.48 22.91
CA TRP A 221 69.67 54.30 23.97
C TRP A 221 71.07 54.67 23.50
N ALA A 222 71.49 54.20 22.33
CA ALA A 222 72.79 54.55 21.74
C ALA A 222 72.92 56.07 21.54
N HIS A 223 71.84 56.75 21.11
CA HIS A 223 71.83 58.20 20.98
C HIS A 223 71.98 58.92 22.32
N VAL A 224 71.24 58.49 23.35
CA VAL A 224 71.37 59.03 24.72
C VAL A 224 72.77 58.81 25.26
N GLN A 225 73.33 57.61 25.09
CA GLN A 225 74.68 57.27 25.52
C GLN A 225 75.74 58.13 24.81
N SER A 226 75.64 58.30 23.49
CA SER A 226 76.54 59.16 22.71
C SER A 226 76.46 60.63 23.16
N THR A 227 75.27 61.11 23.46
CA THR A 227 75.07 62.47 23.98
C THR A 227 75.68 62.62 25.38
N ALA A 228 75.51 61.60 26.24
CA ALA A 228 76.09 61.59 27.58
C ALA A 228 77.62 61.56 27.54
N THR A 229 78.23 60.73 26.70
CA THR A 229 79.69 60.68 26.56
C THR A 229 80.25 62.01 26.04
N GLN A 230 79.57 62.66 25.09
CA GLN A 230 79.95 63.99 24.61
C GLN A 230 79.86 65.05 25.71
N LYS A 231 78.77 65.07 26.50
CA LYS A 231 78.63 65.99 27.64
C LYS A 231 79.67 65.74 28.73
N THR A 232 79.96 64.48 29.06
CA THR A 232 81.00 64.12 30.03
C THR A 232 82.37 64.55 29.55
N LEU A 233 82.67 64.38 28.24
CA LEU A 233 83.92 64.87 27.65
C LEU A 233 84.04 66.39 27.74
N LEU A 234 82.99 67.12 27.35
CA LEU A 234 82.97 68.59 27.45
C LEU A 234 83.14 69.06 28.90
N LEU A 235 82.46 68.43 29.86
CA LEU A 235 82.64 68.72 31.27
C LEU A 235 84.09 68.47 31.71
N GLY A 236 84.69 67.34 31.33
CA GLY A 236 86.09 67.05 31.61
C GLY A 236 87.05 68.09 31.02
N GLN A 237 86.81 68.54 29.78
CA GLN A 237 87.57 69.61 29.14
C GLN A 237 87.43 70.94 29.88
N ILE A 238 86.22 71.31 30.30
CA ILE A 238 85.97 72.52 31.10
C ILE A 238 86.71 72.43 32.43
N LYS A 239 86.56 71.33 33.17
CA LYS A 239 87.24 71.11 34.45
C LYS A 239 88.75 71.25 34.31
N LEU A 240 89.34 70.65 33.28
CA LEU A 240 90.78 70.73 33.03
C LEU A 240 91.22 72.16 32.66
N ALA A 241 90.45 72.87 31.82
CA ALA A 241 90.73 74.25 31.46
C ALA A 241 90.68 75.18 32.68
N VAL A 242 89.65 75.03 33.53
CA VAL A 242 89.52 75.76 34.80
C VAL A 242 90.71 75.47 35.71
N LEU A 243 91.05 74.19 35.93
CA LEU A 243 92.17 73.81 36.78
C LEU A 243 93.48 74.41 36.27
N ASN A 244 93.73 74.34 34.96
CA ASN A 244 94.92 74.92 34.33
C ASN A 244 94.99 76.44 34.53
N LEU A 245 93.88 77.15 34.35
CA LEU A 245 93.80 78.60 34.59
C LEU A 245 94.03 78.93 36.07
N PHE A 246 93.40 78.18 36.99
CA PHE A 246 93.56 78.35 38.43
C PHE A 246 95.03 78.18 38.85
N GLN A 247 95.67 77.10 38.41
CA GLN A 247 97.09 76.84 38.65
C GLN A 247 98.00 77.95 38.09
N LEU A 248 97.67 78.48 36.90
CA LEU A 248 98.42 79.59 36.31
C LEU A 248 98.30 80.88 37.16
N CYS A 249 97.08 81.23 37.57
CA CYS A 249 96.81 82.42 38.40
C CYS A 249 97.44 82.31 39.78
N THR A 250 97.31 81.17 40.46
CA THR A 250 97.93 80.96 41.79
C THR A 250 99.45 80.96 41.71
N ALA A 251 100.04 80.40 40.66
CA ALA A 251 101.49 80.45 40.43
C ALA A 251 102.00 81.88 40.18
N GLN A 252 101.28 82.69 39.40
CA GLN A 252 101.67 84.09 39.10
C GLN A 252 101.46 85.03 40.30
N LEU A 253 100.34 84.89 41.01
CA LEU A 253 99.96 85.75 42.15
C LEU A 253 100.52 85.27 43.50
N ARG A 254 101.23 84.13 43.54
CA ARG A 254 101.76 83.47 44.75
C ARG A 254 100.71 83.21 45.84
N ILE A 255 99.48 82.88 45.44
CA ILE A 255 98.38 82.55 46.35
C ILE A 255 98.51 81.07 46.76
N PRO A 256 98.43 80.71 48.06
CA PRO A 256 98.53 79.32 48.50
C PRO A 256 97.37 78.47 47.94
N MET A 257 97.70 77.27 47.46
CA MET A 257 96.75 76.29 46.92
C MET A 257 95.98 75.59 48.06
N ASP A 258 94.91 76.22 48.56
CA ASP A 258 94.07 75.65 49.63
C ASP A 258 92.76 75.02 49.10
N VAL A 259 92.56 75.03 47.78
CA VAL A 259 91.37 74.48 47.11
C VAL A 259 91.65 73.08 46.57
N ALA A 260 90.71 72.15 46.75
CA ALA A 260 90.82 70.78 46.26
C ALA A 260 90.88 70.71 44.71
N LEU A 261 91.71 69.81 44.19
CA LEU A 261 91.94 69.61 42.75
C LEU A 261 90.68 69.18 41.96
N GLU A 262 89.75 68.49 42.62
CA GLU A 262 88.50 67.98 42.02
C GLU A 262 87.34 68.99 42.08
N ASP A 263 87.46 70.04 42.91
CA ASP A 263 86.40 71.02 43.16
C ASP A 263 86.49 72.18 42.16
N THR A 264 85.82 72.00 41.03
CA THR A 264 85.82 72.98 39.93
C THR A 264 85.07 74.26 40.30
N GLU A 265 84.06 74.19 41.16
CA GLU A 265 83.26 75.37 41.56
C GLU A 265 84.11 76.30 42.42
N ALA A 266 84.77 75.76 43.45
CA ALA A 266 85.67 76.54 44.29
C ALA A 266 86.87 77.12 43.52
N GLN A 267 87.39 76.40 42.51
CA GLN A 267 88.44 76.90 41.62
C GLN A 267 87.96 78.09 40.77
N LEU A 268 86.75 78.01 40.22
CA LEU A 268 86.12 79.11 39.47
C LEU A 268 85.86 80.33 40.36
N ASP A 269 85.38 80.13 41.58
CA ASP A 269 85.15 81.23 42.53
C ASP A 269 86.44 81.96 42.87
N MET A 270 87.54 81.24 43.11
CA MET A 270 88.85 81.86 43.33
C MET A 270 89.39 82.55 42.07
N LEU A 271 89.20 81.97 40.89
CA LEU A 271 89.55 82.63 39.63
C LEU A 271 88.77 83.93 39.43
N LEU A 272 87.47 83.93 39.73
CA LEU A 272 86.61 85.11 39.66
C LEU A 272 87.11 86.19 40.62
N LEU A 273 87.43 85.83 41.87
CA LEU A 273 87.98 86.75 42.87
C LEU A 273 89.32 87.34 42.42
N CYS A 274 90.20 86.52 41.85
CA CYS A 274 91.48 86.98 41.29
C CYS A 274 91.27 87.94 40.11
N MET A 275 90.34 87.64 39.20
CA MET A 275 90.03 88.50 38.07
C MET A 275 89.43 89.84 38.52
N GLN A 276 88.51 89.84 39.49
CA GLN A 276 87.93 91.04 40.08
C GLN A 276 89.00 91.91 40.76
N GLY A 277 89.89 91.29 41.55
CA GLY A 277 91.01 92.00 42.16
C GLY A 277 91.95 92.62 41.12
N LEU A 278 92.23 91.93 40.01
CA LEU A 278 93.03 92.49 38.92
C LEU A 278 92.31 93.64 38.20
N THR A 279 90.99 93.54 37.98
CA THR A 279 90.22 94.66 37.40
C THR A 279 90.15 95.87 38.32
N ASP A 280 90.06 95.66 39.63
CA ASP A 280 90.06 96.75 40.62
C ASP A 280 91.42 97.45 40.71
N ILE A 281 92.51 96.76 40.35
CA ILE A 281 93.87 97.32 40.26
C ILE A 281 94.09 98.05 38.92
N CYS A 282 93.43 97.63 37.86
CA CYS A 282 93.57 98.19 36.51
C CYS A 282 92.57 99.31 36.16
N ALA A 283 91.53 99.52 36.98
CA ALA A 283 90.59 100.65 36.90
C ALA A 283 91.15 101.91 37.59
#